data_AF-A0A7J3KDD9-F1
#
_entry.id   AF-A0A7J3KDD9-F1
#
_cell.length_a   1.000
_cell.length_b   1.000
_cell.length_c   1.000
_cell.angle_alpha   90.00
_cell.angle_beta   90.00
_cell.angle_gamma   90.00
#
_symmetry.space_group_name_H-M   'P 1'
#
loop_
_entity.id
_entity.type
_entity.pdbx_description
1 polymer ?
#
loop_
_entity_poly.entity_id
_entity_poly.type
_entity_poly.pdbx_seq_one_letter_code
_entity_poly.pdbx_strand_id
1 'polypeptide(L)'
;MDINILIGAEAGKGTARTSLMIGKAFALIGYYVFNYRDYPSLIKGGHNFNVLHISDEQIYSHENEYDIILALDQKTIEKHLKNLKKDGFILTERSLIKSEIKNKTISIDASEIMKKHSFQEIMINNILAGSLFKLLGIPLEFALKAAEKEFGEKSDKIKIAITEGYNLIKEPKIKETQKVNKIKRNKKYFISGNEAIGLGAIASGLDLYIAYPMTPASPLMHFLALQQKKHNIFVVQLEDEIACINAAIAGSYAGARTMVGTSGGGFALMTEAISLQGMNEIPLVVYLAQRPGPSTGIPTYTSQGDLKFALNAGHGEFLRIVVAPGDAKEAFEKTIEAFYLSEKYRAVSIILGDKHLGESTYSFDSFKLDSSKILEKIKPTNKKMDYKSYLITENGISPRALPGSNFVVRATSYEHDEYGITTEDPEIIKKMVNKRMKKMETIKKEMKKMETFKVYGKGKNLIIGWGSTKGAIIDALKKLEDFRFLQIYYLSPFPNEIKKYIENAKNVFIIENNATSLLSNVIAENVGIKIENKILKYDGRPFTPKEIIREVEKVAKK
;
A
#
# COMPACT_ATOMS: atom_id res chain seq x y z
N MET A 1 -10.09 19.83 -14.49
CA MET A 1 -10.22 20.22 -13.07
C MET A 1 -9.07 19.55 -12.37
N ASP A 2 -8.27 20.29 -11.61
CA ASP A 2 -7.14 19.77 -10.85
C ASP A 2 -7.08 20.57 -9.55
N ILE A 3 -7.49 19.95 -8.43
CA ILE A 3 -7.59 20.63 -7.14
C ILE A 3 -7.09 19.76 -5.98
N ASN A 4 -6.61 20.44 -4.95
CA ASN A 4 -6.19 19.84 -3.69
C ASN A 4 -7.07 20.36 -2.55
N ILE A 5 -7.70 19.44 -1.81
CA ILE A 5 -8.57 19.73 -0.67
C ILE A 5 -7.92 19.16 0.59
N LEU A 6 -7.53 20.04 1.51
CA LEU A 6 -7.12 19.63 2.85
C LEU A 6 -8.35 19.57 3.76
N ILE A 7 -8.49 18.47 4.51
CA ILE A 7 -9.54 18.27 5.50
C ILE A 7 -8.86 18.02 6.84
N GLY A 8 -8.93 18.99 7.75
CA GLY A 8 -8.18 18.96 9.00
C GLY A 8 -9.05 19.15 10.24
N ALA A 9 -8.62 18.51 11.33
CA ALA A 9 -9.21 18.64 12.66
C ALA A 9 -8.34 17.98 13.73
N GLU A 10 -8.71 18.17 14.99
CA GLU A 10 -8.35 17.29 16.10
C GLU A 10 -8.83 15.85 15.89
N ALA A 11 -8.07 14.88 16.42
CA ALA A 11 -8.44 13.47 16.37
C ALA A 11 -9.82 13.22 17.01
N GLY A 12 -10.67 12.48 16.31
CA GLY A 12 -12.03 12.16 16.74
C GLY A 12 -13.14 12.96 16.04
N LYS A 13 -12.82 14.03 15.30
CA LYS A 13 -13.82 14.84 14.55
C LYS A 13 -14.20 14.28 13.17
N GLY A 14 -13.79 13.05 12.84
CA GLY A 14 -14.25 12.31 11.65
C GLY A 14 -13.57 12.65 10.32
N THR A 15 -12.45 13.38 10.31
CA THR A 15 -11.77 13.84 9.07
C THR A 15 -11.50 12.74 8.04
N ALA A 16 -11.03 11.57 8.47
CA ALA A 16 -10.74 10.45 7.59
C ALA A 16 -11.99 9.96 6.83
N ARG A 17 -13.10 9.73 7.55
CA ARG A 17 -14.37 9.26 6.95
C ARG A 17 -14.98 10.32 6.03
N THR A 18 -14.92 11.60 6.42
CA THR A 18 -15.35 12.70 5.57
C THR A 18 -14.51 12.78 4.28
N SER A 19 -13.19 12.61 4.37
CA SER A 19 -12.32 12.59 3.18
C SER A 19 -12.63 11.44 2.24
N LEU A 20 -12.86 10.23 2.78
CA LEU A 20 -13.22 9.05 1.97
C LEU A 20 -14.58 9.24 1.30
N MET A 21 -15.56 9.82 1.99
CA MET A 21 -16.87 10.14 1.41
C MET A 21 -16.75 11.15 0.26
N ILE A 22 -16.00 12.25 0.46
CA ILE A 22 -15.79 13.25 -0.59
C ILE A 22 -15.07 12.61 -1.79
N GLY A 23 -14.00 11.85 -1.55
CA GLY A 23 -13.28 11.13 -2.61
C GLY A 23 -14.16 10.13 -3.36
N LYS A 24 -15.00 9.37 -2.65
CA LYS A 24 -15.98 8.44 -3.26
C LYS A 24 -16.98 9.16 -4.16
N ALA A 25 -17.43 10.36 -3.78
CA ALA A 25 -18.33 11.16 -4.61
C ALA A 25 -17.68 11.50 -5.96
N PHE A 26 -16.43 11.97 -5.94
CA PHE A 26 -15.65 12.26 -7.16
C PHE A 26 -15.37 11.02 -8.01
N ALA A 27 -14.99 9.90 -7.38
CA ALA A 27 -14.78 8.63 -8.09
C ALA A 27 -16.06 8.10 -8.76
N LEU A 28 -17.23 8.33 -8.15
CA LEU A 28 -18.53 7.96 -8.72
C LEU A 28 -18.92 8.76 -9.96
N ILE A 29 -18.44 9.99 -10.09
CA ILE A 29 -18.64 10.86 -11.28
C ILE A 29 -17.44 10.83 -12.24
N GLY A 30 -16.51 9.88 -12.02
CA GLY A 30 -15.44 9.52 -12.94
C GLY A 30 -14.19 10.39 -12.92
N TYR A 31 -13.96 11.13 -11.84
CA TYR A 31 -12.70 11.83 -11.60
C TYR A 31 -11.71 10.90 -10.91
N TYR A 32 -10.42 11.13 -11.16
CA TYR A 32 -9.36 10.49 -10.42
C TYR A 32 -9.16 11.23 -9.10
N VAL A 33 -9.03 10.47 -8.03
CA VAL A 33 -8.80 10.92 -6.67
C VAL A 33 -7.62 10.17 -6.07
N PHE A 34 -6.77 10.89 -5.38
CA PHE A 34 -5.78 10.36 -4.46
C PHE A 34 -6.02 10.94 -3.06
N ASN A 35 -6.00 10.10 -2.03
CA ASN A 35 -6.20 10.53 -0.65
C ASN A 35 -4.97 10.19 0.20
N TYR A 36 -4.25 11.22 0.65
CA TYR A 36 -3.18 11.09 1.65
C TYR A 36 -3.74 11.33 3.05
N ARG A 37 -3.24 10.57 4.03
CA ARG A 37 -3.64 10.69 5.44
C ARG A 37 -2.44 10.89 6.36
N ASP A 38 -2.48 11.95 7.16
CA ASP A 38 -1.47 12.32 8.17
C ASP A 38 -2.11 12.39 9.56
N TYR A 39 -1.55 11.66 10.52
CA TYR A 39 -1.99 11.67 11.91
C TYR A 39 -0.82 11.28 12.83
N PRO A 40 -0.76 11.86 14.04
CA PRO A 40 0.20 11.45 15.06
C PRO A 40 -0.23 10.13 15.69
N SER A 41 0.69 9.48 16.39
CA SER A 41 0.43 8.29 17.21
C SER A 41 -0.31 8.63 18.52
N LEU A 42 -1.48 9.27 18.41
CA LEU A 42 -2.33 9.68 19.53
C LEU A 42 -3.78 9.22 19.27
N ILE A 43 -4.42 8.65 20.30
CA ILE A 43 -5.82 8.17 20.22
C ILE A 43 -6.81 9.35 20.27
N LYS A 44 -6.52 10.34 21.12
CA LYS A 44 -7.29 11.59 21.25
C LYS A 44 -6.31 12.76 21.27
N GLY A 45 -6.76 13.90 20.75
CA GLY A 45 -5.91 15.08 20.60
C GLY A 45 -4.98 15.02 19.40
N GLY A 46 -4.13 16.04 19.28
CA GLY A 46 -3.25 16.19 18.11
C GLY A 46 -3.96 16.84 16.92
N HIS A 47 -3.27 16.92 15.78
CA HIS A 47 -3.81 17.49 14.55
C HIS A 47 -3.75 16.43 13.47
N ASN A 48 -4.90 16.06 12.93
CA ASN A 48 -5.02 15.07 11.88
C ASN A 48 -5.50 15.77 10.62
N PHE A 49 -5.00 15.35 9.47
CA PHE A 49 -5.53 15.85 8.21
C PHE A 49 -5.45 14.80 7.11
N ASN A 50 -6.29 15.01 6.10
CA ASN A 50 -6.25 14.28 4.86
C ASN A 50 -6.10 15.29 3.73
N VAL A 51 -5.43 14.90 2.65
CA VAL A 51 -5.30 15.69 1.44
C VAL A 51 -5.88 14.88 0.30
N LEU A 52 -6.98 15.38 -0.26
CA LEU A 52 -7.57 14.87 -1.49
C LEU A 52 -7.00 15.65 -2.66
N HIS A 53 -6.27 14.97 -3.53
CA HIS A 53 -5.93 15.47 -4.85
C HIS A 53 -6.97 14.89 -5.82
N ILE A 54 -7.62 15.76 -6.59
CA ILE A 54 -8.72 15.40 -7.49
C ILE A 54 -8.41 15.95 -8.87
N SER A 55 -8.45 15.10 -9.89
CA SER A 55 -8.17 15.49 -11.26
C SER A 55 -9.10 14.82 -12.27
N ASP A 56 -9.32 15.48 -13.40
CA ASP A 56 -9.93 14.88 -14.58
C ASP A 56 -8.97 13.96 -15.36
N GLU A 57 -7.67 14.03 -15.07
CA GLU A 57 -6.63 13.13 -15.57
C GLU A 57 -6.11 12.22 -14.46
N GLN A 58 -5.42 11.14 -14.84
CA GLN A 58 -4.85 10.22 -13.87
C GLN A 58 -3.77 10.94 -13.04
N ILE A 59 -3.91 10.81 -11.72
CA ILE A 59 -2.99 11.29 -10.70
C ILE A 59 -2.61 10.13 -9.79
N TYR A 60 -1.44 10.23 -9.13
CA TYR A 60 -0.90 9.13 -8.32
C TYR A 60 -0.41 9.57 -6.94
N SER A 61 -0.41 10.88 -6.65
CA SER A 61 0.14 11.42 -5.41
C SER A 61 -0.63 12.67 -4.93
N HIS A 62 -0.15 13.26 -3.83
CA HIS A 62 -0.70 14.48 -3.22
C HIS A 62 0.28 15.65 -3.37
N GLU A 63 -0.24 16.86 -3.19
CA GLU A 63 0.54 18.10 -3.09
C GLU A 63 0.41 18.73 -1.70
N ASN A 64 1.33 19.64 -1.37
CA ASN A 64 1.35 20.39 -0.10
C ASN A 64 0.79 21.82 -0.24
N GLU A 65 0.12 22.13 -1.34
CA GLU A 65 -0.58 23.39 -1.56
C GLU A 65 -2.05 23.12 -1.87
N TYR A 66 -2.93 23.89 -1.25
CA TYR A 66 -4.35 23.58 -1.21
C TYR A 66 -5.17 24.64 -1.94
N ASP A 67 -6.09 24.18 -2.78
CA ASP A 67 -7.14 25.02 -3.36
C ASP A 67 -8.25 25.26 -2.33
N ILE A 68 -8.47 24.29 -1.42
CA ILE A 68 -9.52 24.33 -0.43
C ILE A 68 -8.99 23.79 0.89
N ILE A 69 -9.25 24.51 1.98
CA ILE A 69 -9.07 24.02 3.34
C ILE A 69 -10.46 23.86 3.97
N LEU A 70 -10.88 22.61 4.16
CA LEU A 70 -12.03 22.24 4.98
C LEU A 70 -11.57 22.13 6.43
N ALA A 71 -11.73 23.20 7.18
CA ALA A 71 -11.31 23.27 8.58
C ALA A 71 -12.47 22.89 9.52
N LEU A 72 -12.23 21.90 10.37
CA LEU A 72 -13.17 21.52 11.44
C LEU A 72 -12.68 22.01 12.82
N ASP A 73 -11.64 22.83 12.85
CA ASP A 73 -11.17 23.59 14.01
C ASP A 73 -10.28 24.77 13.56
N GLN A 74 -10.07 25.72 14.48
CA GLN A 74 -9.16 26.85 14.29
C GLN A 74 -7.70 26.40 13.99
N LYS A 75 -7.24 25.33 14.64
CA LYS A 75 -5.85 24.84 14.55
C LYS A 75 -5.48 24.39 13.13
N THR A 76 -6.45 23.85 12.40
CA THR A 76 -6.30 23.48 10.98
C THR A 76 -5.94 24.69 10.14
N ILE A 77 -6.64 25.80 10.37
CA ILE A 77 -6.42 27.06 9.65
C ILE A 77 -5.03 27.58 9.98
N GLU A 78 -4.69 27.72 11.26
CA GLU A 78 -3.38 28.21 11.72
C GLU A 78 -2.20 27.43 11.11
N LYS A 79 -2.32 26.10 11.02
CA LYS A 79 -1.25 25.25 10.50
C LYS A 79 -1.09 25.30 8.98
N HIS A 80 -2.20 25.38 8.26
CA HIS A 80 -2.23 25.15 6.81
C HIS A 80 -2.51 26.40 5.98
N LEU A 81 -2.80 27.55 6.61
CA LEU A 81 -3.09 28.81 5.91
C LEU A 81 -1.95 29.23 4.97
N LYS A 82 -0.69 29.05 5.39
CA LYS A 82 0.49 29.36 4.57
C LYS A 82 0.58 28.52 3.29
N ASN A 83 -0.12 27.39 3.25
CA ASN A 83 -0.17 26.46 2.13
C ASN A 83 -1.42 26.65 1.26
N LEU A 84 -2.32 27.58 1.62
CA LEU A 84 -3.47 27.93 0.79
C LEU A 84 -3.00 28.70 -0.45
N LYS A 85 -3.40 28.26 -1.63
CA LYS A 85 -3.09 28.95 -2.89
C LYS A 85 -3.74 30.34 -2.91
N LYS A 86 -3.18 31.26 -3.70
CA LYS A 86 -3.67 32.66 -3.83
C LYS A 86 -5.17 32.76 -4.12
N ASP A 87 -5.68 31.83 -4.91
CA ASP A 87 -7.09 31.76 -5.33
C ASP A 87 -7.92 30.73 -4.54
N GLY A 88 -7.32 30.12 -3.51
CA GLY A 88 -7.97 29.14 -2.66
C GLY A 88 -8.93 29.79 -1.66
N PHE A 89 -9.74 28.96 -1.01
CA PHE A 89 -10.63 29.41 0.05
C PHE A 89 -10.67 28.42 1.23
N ILE A 90 -11.12 28.93 2.37
CA ILE A 90 -11.36 28.14 3.57
C ILE A 90 -12.87 27.92 3.69
N LEU A 91 -13.28 26.67 3.95
CA LEU A 91 -14.65 26.31 4.30
C LEU A 91 -14.66 25.77 5.72
N THR A 92 -15.52 26.34 6.56
CA THR A 92 -15.59 26.02 7.99
C THR A 92 -16.94 26.43 8.55
N GLU A 93 -17.26 25.94 9.74
CA GLU A 93 -18.41 26.37 10.51
C GLU A 93 -18.03 27.59 11.37
N ARG A 94 -18.97 28.55 11.54
CA ARG A 94 -18.74 29.86 12.16
C ARG A 94 -18.28 29.76 13.62
N SER A 95 -18.88 28.88 14.42
CA SER A 95 -18.53 28.71 15.84
C SER A 95 -17.17 28.05 16.07
N LEU A 96 -16.60 27.40 15.05
CA LEU A 96 -15.29 26.74 15.13
C LEU A 96 -14.10 27.71 15.00
N ILE A 97 -14.35 28.95 14.57
CA ILE A 97 -13.34 29.98 14.36
C ILE A 97 -13.40 30.99 15.51
N LYS A 98 -12.23 31.39 16.03
CA LYS A 98 -12.11 32.36 17.14
C LYS A 98 -11.75 33.78 16.70
N SER A 99 -11.31 33.96 15.46
CA SER A 99 -10.80 35.25 14.94
C SER A 99 -11.18 35.45 13.47
N GLU A 100 -11.34 36.71 13.04
CA GLU A 100 -11.53 37.00 11.62
C GLU A 100 -10.28 36.63 10.82
N ILE A 101 -10.50 35.91 9.72
CA ILE A 101 -9.44 35.45 8.84
C ILE A 101 -9.40 36.36 7.62
N LYS A 102 -8.25 36.97 7.33
CA LYS A 102 -8.06 37.91 6.20
C LYS A 102 -8.20 37.25 4.81
N ASN A 103 -8.17 35.92 4.73
CA ASN A 103 -8.29 35.15 3.48
C ASN A 103 -9.76 34.86 3.13
N LYS A 104 -10.02 34.49 1.88
CA LYS A 104 -11.36 34.12 1.39
C LYS A 104 -11.91 32.95 2.22
N THR A 105 -12.81 33.26 3.15
CA THR A 105 -13.42 32.30 4.08
C THR A 105 -14.91 32.22 3.80
N ILE A 106 -15.40 31.02 3.58
CA ILE A 106 -16.83 30.69 3.49
C ILE A 106 -17.22 30.08 4.81
N SER A 107 -17.86 30.87 5.67
CA SER A 107 -18.31 30.43 6.99
C SER A 107 -19.77 30.00 6.93
N ILE A 108 -20.03 28.76 7.30
CA ILE A 108 -21.37 28.18 7.39
C ILE A 108 -21.89 28.33 8.83
N ASP A 109 -23.15 28.73 8.98
CA ASP A 109 -23.84 28.68 10.27
C ASP A 109 -24.67 27.39 10.32
N ALA A 110 -24.21 26.41 11.09
CA ALA A 110 -24.90 25.13 11.24
C ALA A 110 -25.86 25.08 12.43
N SER A 111 -25.95 26.15 13.22
CA SER A 111 -26.58 26.15 14.55
C SER A 111 -28.06 25.73 14.51
N GLU A 112 -28.82 26.24 13.55
CA GLU A 112 -30.24 25.90 13.39
C GLU A 112 -30.45 24.45 12.94
N ILE A 113 -29.64 23.96 11.99
CA ILE A 113 -29.70 22.58 11.50
C ILE A 113 -29.37 21.60 12.62
N MET A 114 -28.33 21.90 13.39
CA MET A 114 -27.89 21.08 14.52
C MET A 114 -28.99 20.93 15.57
N LYS A 115 -29.68 22.04 15.91
CA LYS A 115 -30.83 22.03 16.83
C LYS A 115 -32.03 21.29 16.24
N LYS A 116 -32.41 21.58 14.99
CA LYS A 116 -33.57 20.99 14.29
C LYS A 116 -33.52 19.45 14.26
N HIS A 117 -32.34 18.88 14.05
CA HIS A 117 -32.18 17.42 13.92
C HIS A 117 -31.55 16.74 15.14
N SER A 118 -31.32 17.48 16.22
CA SER A 118 -30.65 17.00 17.45
C SER A 118 -29.33 16.28 17.12
N PHE A 119 -28.52 16.88 16.25
CA PHE A 119 -27.26 16.29 15.82
C PHE A 119 -26.16 16.45 16.88
N GLN A 120 -25.30 15.44 16.95
CA GLN A 120 -24.04 15.54 17.71
C GLN A 120 -23.04 16.41 16.94
N GLU A 121 -22.16 17.11 17.65
CA GLU A 121 -21.17 18.05 17.09
C GLU A 121 -20.36 17.47 15.92
N ILE A 122 -20.04 16.17 15.94
CA ILE A 122 -19.32 15.51 14.84
C ILE A 122 -20.03 15.66 13.49
N MET A 123 -21.36 15.81 13.46
CA MET A 123 -22.15 15.94 12.23
C MET A 123 -21.88 17.24 11.46
N ILE A 124 -21.25 18.24 12.08
CA ILE A 124 -20.83 19.47 11.40
C ILE A 124 -19.94 19.14 10.20
N ASN A 125 -19.11 18.10 10.29
CA ASN A 125 -18.27 17.68 9.16
C ASN A 125 -19.09 17.28 7.91
N ASN A 126 -20.27 16.69 8.09
CA ASN A 126 -21.16 16.24 7.02
C ASN A 126 -22.00 17.40 6.47
N ILE A 127 -22.39 18.35 7.31
CA ILE A 127 -23.02 19.62 6.87
C ILE A 127 -22.04 20.39 5.98
N LEU A 128 -20.79 20.56 6.44
CA LEU A 128 -19.76 21.23 5.67
C LEU A 128 -19.41 20.47 4.39
N ALA A 129 -19.39 19.13 4.41
CA ALA A 129 -19.24 18.33 3.19
C ALA A 129 -20.40 18.57 2.21
N GLY A 130 -21.64 18.67 2.68
CA GLY A 130 -22.80 19.06 1.88
C GLY A 130 -22.62 20.41 1.18
N SER A 131 -22.21 21.43 1.94
CA SER A 131 -21.91 22.75 1.39
C SER A 131 -20.77 22.70 0.37
N LEU A 132 -19.73 21.91 0.65
CA LEU A 132 -18.61 21.70 -0.27
C LEU A 132 -19.07 21.06 -1.58
N PHE A 133 -19.93 20.03 -1.52
CA PHE A 133 -20.48 19.40 -2.73
C PHE A 133 -21.24 20.39 -3.60
N LYS A 134 -22.07 21.26 -3.00
CA LYS A 134 -22.78 22.30 -3.75
C LYS A 134 -21.82 23.31 -4.36
N LEU A 135 -20.81 23.76 -3.61
CA LEU A 135 -19.79 24.69 -4.09
C LEU A 135 -19.06 24.12 -5.31
N LEU A 136 -18.65 22.86 -5.26
CA LEU A 136 -17.92 22.17 -6.32
C LEU A 136 -18.81 21.70 -7.48
N GLY A 137 -20.13 21.88 -7.40
CA GLY A 137 -21.06 21.45 -8.44
C GLY A 137 -21.27 19.94 -8.51
N ILE A 138 -21.01 19.20 -7.43
CA ILE A 138 -21.33 17.77 -7.34
C ILE A 138 -22.84 17.62 -7.14
N PRO A 139 -23.56 16.89 -8.00
CA PRO A 139 -24.98 16.67 -7.80
C PRO A 139 -25.26 15.92 -6.49
N LEU A 140 -26.29 16.36 -5.76
CA LEU A 140 -26.64 15.82 -4.44
C LEU A 140 -26.80 14.29 -4.46
N GLU A 141 -27.36 13.69 -5.52
CA GLU A 141 -27.50 12.24 -5.65
C GLU A 141 -26.18 11.47 -5.48
N PHE A 142 -25.06 12.00 -6.01
CA PHE A 142 -23.75 11.35 -5.91
C PHE A 142 -23.14 11.53 -4.54
N ALA A 143 -23.37 12.68 -3.90
CA ALA A 143 -22.98 12.91 -2.51
C ALA A 143 -23.68 11.93 -1.55
N LEU A 144 -25.00 11.75 -1.70
CA LEU A 144 -25.78 10.81 -0.88
C LEU A 144 -25.35 9.35 -1.12
N LYS A 145 -25.10 8.98 -2.38
CA LYS A 145 -24.58 7.64 -2.73
C LYS A 145 -23.18 7.39 -2.17
N ALA A 146 -22.34 8.41 -2.12
CA ALA A 146 -21.02 8.31 -1.51
C ALA A 146 -21.13 8.10 0.02
N ALA A 147 -22.04 8.81 0.68
CA ALA A 147 -22.34 8.62 2.09
C ALA A 147 -22.84 7.20 2.39
N GLU A 148 -23.74 6.67 1.57
CA GLU A 148 -24.21 5.28 1.68
C GLU A 148 -23.06 4.28 1.54
N LYS A 149 -22.20 4.44 0.53
CA LYS A 149 -21.02 3.58 0.33
C LYS A 149 -19.96 3.68 1.43
N GLU A 150 -19.89 4.80 2.15
CA GLU A 150 -18.93 4.98 3.23
C GLU A 150 -19.49 4.46 4.55
N PHE A 151 -20.72 4.85 4.90
CA PHE A 151 -21.31 4.63 6.22
C PHE A 151 -22.30 3.48 6.31
N GLY A 152 -22.69 2.87 5.17
CA GLY A 152 -23.62 1.75 5.12
C GLY A 152 -24.95 2.09 5.81
N GLU A 153 -25.40 1.20 6.69
CA GLU A 153 -26.64 1.34 7.48
C GLU A 153 -26.67 2.62 8.34
N LYS A 154 -25.51 3.18 8.70
CA LYS A 154 -25.42 4.41 9.51
C LYS A 154 -25.57 5.70 8.69
N SER A 155 -25.89 5.60 7.40
CA SER A 155 -25.87 6.74 6.48
C SER A 155 -27.08 7.67 6.56
N ASP A 156 -28.19 7.30 7.21
CA ASP A 156 -29.45 8.08 7.11
C ASP A 156 -29.35 9.49 7.69
N LYS A 157 -28.88 9.64 8.94
CA LYS A 157 -28.65 10.96 9.55
C LYS A 157 -27.58 11.76 8.80
N ILE A 158 -26.60 11.07 8.20
CA ILE A 158 -25.52 11.68 7.42
C ILE A 158 -26.05 12.26 6.11
N LYS A 159 -26.92 11.52 5.41
CA LYS A 159 -27.61 11.97 4.19
C LYS A 159 -28.46 13.22 4.44
N ILE A 160 -29.14 13.30 5.60
CA ILE A 160 -29.87 14.51 6.01
C ILE A 160 -28.92 15.69 6.22
N ALA A 161 -27.84 15.51 7.00
CA ALA A 161 -26.87 16.58 7.26
C ALA A 161 -26.22 17.12 5.98
N ILE A 162 -25.86 16.23 5.05
CA ILE A 162 -25.34 16.60 3.72
C ILE A 162 -26.38 17.42 2.94
N THR A 163 -27.65 17.01 2.95
CA THR A 163 -28.72 17.70 2.22
C THR A 163 -28.96 19.11 2.77
N GLU A 164 -29.04 19.26 4.09
CA GLU A 164 -29.20 20.55 4.75
C GLU A 164 -28.01 21.47 4.43
N GLY A 165 -26.77 20.97 4.58
CA GLY A 165 -25.57 21.73 4.22
C GLY A 165 -25.47 22.10 2.73
N TYR A 166 -25.95 21.23 1.84
CA TYR A 166 -26.02 21.49 0.40
C TYR A 166 -26.98 22.64 0.08
N ASN A 167 -28.09 22.73 0.79
CA ASN A 167 -29.13 23.76 0.59
C ASN A 167 -28.76 25.13 1.16
N LEU A 168 -27.80 25.22 2.09
CA LEU A 168 -27.29 26.49 2.61
C LEU A 168 -26.58 27.33 1.52
N ILE A 169 -26.01 26.68 0.51
CA ILE A 169 -25.31 27.34 -0.58
C ILE A 169 -26.30 27.65 -1.71
N LYS A 170 -26.82 28.87 -1.73
CA LYS A 170 -27.73 29.36 -2.78
C LYS A 170 -27.01 29.57 -4.12
N GLU A 171 -25.88 30.27 -4.10
CA GLU A 171 -25.07 30.57 -5.29
C GLU A 171 -23.59 30.21 -5.05
N PRO A 172 -23.00 29.25 -5.79
CA PRO A 172 -21.60 28.87 -5.63
C PRO A 172 -20.66 29.90 -6.28
N LYS A 173 -20.15 30.85 -5.48
CA LYS A 173 -19.20 31.90 -5.91
C LYS A 173 -17.72 31.45 -5.81
N ILE A 174 -17.40 30.34 -6.49
CA ILE A 174 -16.03 29.81 -6.65
C ILE A 174 -15.59 29.83 -8.11
N LYS A 175 -14.28 29.66 -8.37
CA LYS A 175 -13.75 29.65 -9.73
C LYS A 175 -14.30 28.45 -10.52
N GLU A 176 -14.59 28.65 -11.80
CA GLU A 176 -15.09 27.59 -12.67
C GLU A 176 -14.12 26.42 -12.79
N THR A 177 -12.80 26.69 -12.76
CA THR A 177 -11.76 25.66 -12.77
C THR A 177 -11.78 24.72 -11.56
N GLN A 178 -12.45 25.12 -10.47
CA GLN A 178 -12.63 24.33 -9.25
C GLN A 178 -13.95 23.54 -9.26
N LYS A 179 -14.84 23.77 -10.23
CA LYS A 179 -16.11 23.06 -10.33
C LYS A 179 -15.99 21.80 -11.18
N VAL A 180 -16.90 20.87 -10.90
CA VAL A 180 -17.15 19.71 -11.76
C VAL A 180 -17.79 20.21 -13.06
N ASN A 181 -17.00 20.24 -14.12
CA ASN A 181 -17.46 20.71 -15.43
C ASN A 181 -18.29 19.65 -16.18
N LYS A 182 -18.04 18.36 -15.90
CA LYS A 182 -18.73 17.24 -16.56
C LYS A 182 -18.74 16.00 -15.68
N ILE A 183 -19.86 15.29 -15.66
CA ILE A 183 -19.97 13.95 -15.08
C ILE A 183 -19.45 12.94 -16.11
N LYS A 184 -18.38 12.22 -15.79
CA LYS A 184 -17.82 11.16 -16.61
C LYS A 184 -18.53 9.85 -16.22
N ARG A 185 -19.18 9.18 -17.16
CA ARG A 185 -19.99 7.97 -16.88
C ARG A 185 -19.15 6.73 -16.50
N ASN A 186 -17.82 6.81 -16.60
CA ASN A 186 -16.91 5.76 -16.12
C ASN A 186 -16.69 5.97 -14.61
N LYS A 187 -17.06 5.01 -13.76
CA LYS A 187 -16.77 5.09 -12.33
C LYS A 187 -15.34 4.62 -12.10
N LYS A 188 -14.61 5.27 -11.20
CA LYS A 188 -13.28 4.80 -10.79
C LYS A 188 -13.39 3.87 -9.58
N TYR A 189 -12.46 2.92 -9.49
CA TYR A 189 -12.15 2.33 -8.19
C TYR A 189 -11.60 3.42 -7.27
N PHE A 190 -11.82 3.29 -5.97
CA PHE A 190 -11.26 4.19 -4.98
C PHE A 190 -11.09 3.43 -3.67
N ILE A 191 -9.92 2.83 -3.52
CA ILE A 191 -9.60 1.91 -2.41
C ILE A 191 -8.17 2.15 -1.90
N SER A 192 -7.91 1.75 -0.67
CA SER A 192 -6.59 1.80 -0.06
C SER A 192 -5.65 0.70 -0.56
N GLY A 193 -4.35 0.87 -0.35
CA GLY A 193 -3.38 -0.18 -0.63
C GLY A 193 -3.62 -1.43 0.21
N ASN A 194 -3.97 -1.28 1.49
CA ASN A 194 -4.31 -2.41 2.36
C ASN A 194 -5.56 -3.17 1.87
N GLU A 195 -6.61 -2.48 1.42
CA GLU A 195 -7.77 -3.14 0.80
C GLU A 195 -7.37 -3.88 -0.49
N ALA A 196 -6.50 -3.29 -1.31
CA ALA A 196 -6.05 -3.92 -2.55
C ALA A 196 -5.20 -5.18 -2.32
N ILE A 197 -4.31 -5.18 -1.32
CA ILE A 197 -3.57 -6.37 -0.88
C ILE A 197 -4.55 -7.45 -0.43
N GLY A 198 -5.55 -7.08 0.40
CA GLY A 198 -6.58 -8.02 0.84
C GLY A 198 -7.37 -8.62 -0.31
N LEU A 199 -7.78 -7.81 -1.29
CA LEU A 199 -8.45 -8.28 -2.50
C LEU A 199 -7.56 -9.20 -3.34
N GLY A 200 -6.26 -8.91 -3.46
CA GLY A 200 -5.30 -9.78 -4.16
C GLY A 200 -5.12 -11.12 -3.46
N ALA A 201 -5.09 -11.12 -2.12
CA ALA A 201 -5.02 -12.34 -1.31
C ALA A 201 -6.30 -13.18 -1.45
N ILE A 202 -7.48 -12.55 -1.38
CA ILE A 202 -8.77 -13.21 -1.64
C ILE A 202 -8.78 -13.84 -3.04
N ALA A 203 -8.37 -13.09 -4.07
CA ALA A 203 -8.31 -13.58 -5.45
C ALA A 203 -7.33 -14.76 -5.60
N SER A 204 -6.30 -14.82 -4.77
CA SER A 204 -5.33 -15.91 -4.72
C SER A 204 -5.83 -17.15 -3.96
N GLY A 205 -7.04 -17.10 -3.40
CA GLY A 205 -7.65 -18.19 -2.64
C GLY A 205 -7.09 -18.34 -1.22
N LEU A 206 -6.68 -17.24 -0.58
CA LEU A 206 -6.30 -17.16 0.83
C LEU A 206 -7.30 -17.95 1.71
N ASP A 207 -6.78 -18.80 2.59
CA ASP A 207 -7.57 -19.56 3.57
C ASP A 207 -7.44 -18.96 4.97
N LEU A 208 -6.22 -18.55 5.33
CA LEU A 208 -5.87 -18.17 6.69
C LEU A 208 -4.99 -16.93 6.71
N TYR A 209 -5.51 -15.85 7.28
CA TYR A 209 -4.74 -14.65 7.58
C TYR A 209 -4.53 -14.54 9.09
N ILE A 210 -3.27 -14.48 9.51
CA ILE A 210 -2.89 -14.39 10.92
C ILE A 210 -2.04 -13.16 11.14
N ALA A 211 -2.36 -12.34 12.14
CA ALA A 211 -1.53 -11.20 12.48
C ALA A 211 -1.69 -10.76 13.93
N TYR A 212 -0.65 -10.10 14.44
CA TYR A 212 -0.71 -9.28 15.63
C TYR A 212 -0.91 -7.82 15.20
N PRO A 213 -1.82 -7.04 15.82
CA PRO A 213 -2.10 -5.68 15.37
C PRO A 213 -0.87 -4.76 15.45
N MET A 214 -0.33 -4.39 14.29
CA MET A 214 0.79 -3.46 14.15
C MET A 214 0.48 -2.44 13.05
N THR A 215 0.53 -1.14 13.38
CA THR A 215 0.40 -0.07 12.37
C THR A 215 1.62 -0.10 11.44
N PRO A 216 1.47 -0.01 10.10
CA PRO A 216 0.24 0.25 9.31
C PRO A 216 -0.38 -1.01 8.66
N ALA A 217 -0.08 -2.22 9.16
CA ALA A 217 -0.62 -3.47 8.63
C ALA A 217 -2.02 -3.81 9.17
N SER A 218 -2.40 -3.36 10.37
CA SER A 218 -3.71 -3.67 10.99
C SER A 218 -4.94 -3.38 10.11
N PRO A 219 -5.00 -2.32 9.28
CA PRO A 219 -6.15 -2.10 8.41
C PRO A 219 -6.41 -3.24 7.41
N LEU A 220 -5.38 -4.00 6.99
CA LEU A 220 -5.56 -5.21 6.18
C LEU A 220 -6.33 -6.29 6.96
N MET A 221 -5.98 -6.51 8.23
CA MET A 221 -6.69 -7.45 9.12
C MET A 221 -8.17 -7.05 9.25
N HIS A 222 -8.45 -5.76 9.50
CA HIS A 222 -9.83 -5.27 9.60
C HIS A 222 -10.61 -5.50 8.30
N PHE A 223 -10.01 -5.22 7.14
CA PHE A 223 -10.63 -5.46 5.85
C PHE A 223 -10.96 -6.96 5.65
N LEU A 224 -9.98 -7.84 5.84
CA LEU A 224 -10.17 -9.28 5.68
C LEU A 224 -11.18 -9.83 6.68
N ALA A 225 -11.20 -9.34 7.93
CA ALA A 225 -12.18 -9.73 8.94
C ALA A 225 -13.62 -9.40 8.51
N LEU A 226 -13.83 -8.28 7.81
CA LEU A 226 -15.14 -7.94 7.23
C LEU A 226 -15.50 -8.84 6.03
N GLN A 227 -14.50 -9.36 5.31
CA GLN A 227 -14.70 -10.24 4.16
C GLN A 227 -14.76 -11.74 4.52
N GLN A 228 -14.42 -12.11 5.76
CA GLN A 228 -14.13 -13.47 6.18
C GLN A 228 -15.26 -14.47 5.88
N LYS A 229 -16.52 -14.11 6.19
CA LYS A 229 -17.69 -14.97 5.99
C LYS A 229 -18.01 -15.14 4.51
N LYS A 230 -17.91 -14.04 3.75
CA LYS A 230 -18.26 -14.02 2.32
C LYS A 230 -17.29 -14.86 1.48
N HIS A 231 -16.01 -14.88 1.88
CA HIS A 231 -14.94 -15.54 1.13
C HIS A 231 -14.42 -16.81 1.81
N ASN A 232 -15.05 -17.25 2.90
CA ASN A 232 -14.65 -18.43 3.68
C ASN A 232 -13.17 -18.40 4.09
N ILE A 233 -12.75 -17.27 4.67
CA ILE A 233 -11.37 -17.03 5.14
C ILE A 233 -11.39 -17.04 6.67
N PHE A 234 -10.40 -17.67 7.29
CA PHE A 234 -10.14 -17.52 8.72
C PHE A 234 -9.20 -16.33 8.95
N VAL A 235 -9.65 -15.37 9.75
CA VAL A 235 -8.85 -14.21 10.17
C VAL A 235 -8.63 -14.32 11.66
N VAL A 236 -7.37 -14.53 12.06
CA VAL A 236 -7.01 -14.83 13.46
C VAL A 236 -6.04 -13.79 13.98
N GLN A 237 -6.35 -13.26 15.16
CA GLN A 237 -5.41 -12.47 15.95
C GLN A 237 -4.80 -13.36 17.01
N LEU A 238 -3.47 -13.48 17.02
CA LEU A 238 -2.73 -14.20 18.06
C LEU A 238 -2.02 -13.22 19.00
N GLU A 239 -1.32 -13.76 19.99
CA GLU A 239 -0.71 -13.05 21.12
C GLU A 239 0.52 -12.21 20.76
N ASP A 240 1.31 -12.63 19.77
CA ASP A 240 2.50 -11.93 19.27
C ASP A 240 2.87 -12.35 17.84
N GLU A 241 3.87 -11.69 17.24
CA GLU A 241 4.34 -12.02 15.88
C GLU A 241 5.03 -13.39 15.75
N ILE A 242 5.59 -13.95 16.82
CA ILE A 242 6.23 -15.27 16.82
C ILE A 242 5.16 -16.36 16.69
N ALA A 243 4.10 -16.27 17.48
CA ALA A 243 2.92 -17.11 17.37
C ALA A 243 2.29 -16.99 15.98
N CYS A 244 2.15 -15.76 15.48
CA CYS A 244 1.55 -15.50 14.16
C CYS A 244 2.25 -16.24 13.01
N ILE A 245 3.58 -16.09 12.91
CA ILE A 245 4.34 -16.65 11.79
C ILE A 245 4.41 -18.17 11.85
N ASN A 246 4.59 -18.74 13.05
CA ASN A 246 4.66 -20.19 13.24
C ASN A 246 3.29 -20.84 12.97
N ALA A 247 2.19 -20.22 13.43
CA ALA A 247 0.85 -20.68 13.10
C ALA A 247 0.54 -20.60 11.61
N ALA A 248 1.04 -19.58 10.90
CA ALA A 248 0.88 -19.48 9.44
C ALA A 248 1.66 -20.57 8.69
N ILE A 249 2.88 -20.89 9.12
CA ILE A 249 3.66 -22.01 8.56
C ILE A 249 2.94 -23.35 8.85
N ALA A 250 2.43 -23.55 10.06
CA ALA A 250 1.67 -24.75 10.41
C ALA A 250 0.35 -24.88 9.63
N GLY A 251 -0.39 -23.78 9.44
CA GLY A 251 -1.57 -23.75 8.59
C GLY A 251 -1.24 -24.12 7.14
N SER A 252 -0.14 -23.61 6.62
CA SER A 252 0.36 -23.98 5.29
C SER A 252 0.79 -25.44 5.23
N TYR A 253 1.50 -25.95 6.24
CA TYR A 253 1.80 -27.38 6.34
C TYR A 253 0.54 -28.26 6.19
N ALA A 254 -0.57 -27.86 6.83
CA ALA A 254 -1.86 -28.54 6.73
C ALA A 254 -2.61 -28.33 5.40
N GLY A 255 -2.14 -27.41 4.54
CA GLY A 255 -2.66 -27.17 3.19
C GLY A 255 -3.39 -25.86 2.98
N ALA A 256 -3.50 -25.00 4.00
CA ALA A 256 -4.08 -23.68 3.87
C ALA A 256 -3.16 -22.75 3.08
N ARG A 257 -3.72 -21.88 2.22
CA ARG A 257 -2.97 -20.71 1.75
C ARG A 257 -2.91 -19.67 2.84
N THR A 258 -1.72 -19.38 3.33
CA THR A 258 -1.54 -18.54 4.51
C THR A 258 -0.86 -17.21 4.18
N MET A 259 -1.24 -16.19 4.93
CA MET A 259 -0.62 -14.88 4.89
C MET A 259 -0.51 -14.28 6.28
N VAL A 260 0.60 -13.60 6.55
CA VAL A 260 0.76 -12.76 7.74
C VAL A 260 0.94 -11.29 7.36
N GLY A 261 0.51 -10.38 8.22
CA GLY A 261 0.77 -8.96 8.07
C GLY A 261 1.48 -8.39 9.30
N THR A 262 2.53 -7.59 9.09
CA THR A 262 3.33 -6.98 10.17
C THR A 262 4.04 -5.70 9.69
N SER A 263 4.87 -5.12 10.55
CA SER A 263 5.79 -4.01 10.24
C SER A 263 7.20 -4.33 10.78
N GLY A 264 8.19 -3.45 10.60
CA GLY A 264 9.60 -3.74 10.85
C GLY A 264 9.92 -4.39 12.20
N GLY A 265 9.33 -3.90 13.30
CA GLY A 265 9.54 -4.48 14.64
C GLY A 265 8.99 -5.90 14.79
N GLY A 266 7.78 -6.15 14.29
CA GLY A 266 7.20 -7.48 14.31
C GLY A 266 7.89 -8.44 13.34
N PHE A 267 8.33 -7.95 12.18
CA PHE A 267 9.11 -8.73 11.22
C PHE A 267 10.47 -9.18 11.80
N ALA A 268 11.09 -8.39 12.69
CA ALA A 268 12.27 -8.79 13.46
C ALA A 268 12.02 -10.05 14.30
N LEU A 269 10.88 -10.12 14.98
CA LEU A 269 10.47 -11.29 15.78
C LEU A 269 10.20 -12.53 14.90
N MET A 270 9.84 -12.34 13.63
CA MET A 270 9.53 -13.44 12.70
C MET A 270 10.78 -14.09 12.05
N THR A 271 11.97 -13.50 12.21
CA THR A 271 13.16 -13.88 11.43
C THR A 271 13.61 -15.33 11.62
N GLU A 272 13.45 -15.89 12.82
CA GLU A 272 13.73 -17.31 13.08
C GLU A 272 12.79 -18.22 12.26
N ALA A 273 11.49 -17.94 12.31
CA ALA A 273 10.50 -18.71 11.56
C ALA A 273 10.62 -18.54 10.03
N ILE A 274 11.14 -17.41 9.55
CA ILE A 274 11.51 -17.24 8.13
C ILE A 274 12.66 -18.18 7.76
N SER A 275 13.60 -18.42 8.67
CA SER A 275 14.67 -19.43 8.48
C SER A 275 14.09 -20.85 8.48
N LEU A 276 13.15 -21.13 9.39
CA LEU A 276 12.38 -22.38 9.40
C LEU A 276 11.65 -22.61 8.08
N GLN A 277 11.00 -21.59 7.52
CA GLN A 277 10.37 -21.65 6.19
C GLN A 277 11.39 -22.02 5.12
N GLY A 278 12.56 -21.39 5.13
CA GLY A 278 13.65 -21.68 4.20
C GLY A 278 14.09 -23.14 4.24
N MET A 279 14.19 -23.71 5.45
CA MET A 279 14.55 -25.12 5.67
C MET A 279 13.44 -26.08 5.25
N ASN A 280 12.20 -25.84 5.68
CA ASN A 280 11.12 -26.80 5.49
C ASN A 280 10.38 -26.67 4.14
N GLU A 281 10.68 -25.64 3.35
CA GLU A 281 10.11 -25.37 2.03
C GLU A 281 8.56 -25.36 2.04
N ILE A 282 7.96 -24.76 3.06
CA ILE A 282 6.51 -24.58 3.17
C ILE A 282 6.14 -23.18 2.64
N PRO A 283 5.22 -23.04 1.67
CA PRO A 283 4.79 -21.72 1.16
C PRO A 283 4.30 -20.79 2.27
N LEU A 284 4.69 -19.52 2.17
CA LEU A 284 4.37 -18.48 3.13
C LEU A 284 4.36 -17.12 2.43
N VAL A 285 3.30 -16.34 2.64
CA VAL A 285 3.24 -14.93 2.21
C VAL A 285 3.29 -14.01 3.42
N VAL A 286 4.17 -13.01 3.38
CA VAL A 286 4.33 -12.00 4.43
C VAL A 286 4.10 -10.63 3.83
N TYR A 287 3.17 -9.85 4.38
CA TYR A 287 3.08 -8.42 4.13
C TYR A 287 3.89 -7.65 5.17
N LEU A 288 5.01 -7.10 4.73
CA LEU A 288 5.84 -6.19 5.50
C LEU A 288 5.44 -4.74 5.16
N ALA A 289 4.58 -4.17 6.00
CA ALA A 289 4.13 -2.80 5.87
C ALA A 289 5.12 -1.87 6.59
N GLN A 290 6.12 -1.37 5.86
CA GLN A 290 7.21 -0.58 6.44
C GLN A 290 6.71 0.72 7.10
N ARG A 291 7.41 1.10 8.17
CA ARG A 291 7.29 2.40 8.85
C ARG A 291 8.68 2.82 9.33
N PRO A 292 8.91 4.09 9.69
CA PRO A 292 10.22 4.52 10.17
C PRO A 292 10.64 3.76 11.43
N GLY A 293 11.75 3.03 11.36
CA GLY A 293 12.53 2.56 12.49
C GLY A 293 13.73 3.49 12.79
N PRO A 294 14.75 3.03 13.54
CA PRO A 294 14.85 1.71 14.18
C PRO A 294 13.91 1.56 15.40
N SER A 295 13.77 0.34 15.90
CA SER A 295 12.91 0.00 17.05
C SER A 295 11.46 0.46 16.81
N THR A 296 10.80 1.07 17.79
CA THR A 296 9.45 1.64 17.64
C THR A 296 9.39 2.70 16.53
N GLY A 297 10.45 3.51 16.44
CA GLY A 297 10.54 4.67 15.56
C GLY A 297 9.32 5.59 15.67
N ILE A 298 8.69 5.91 14.53
CA ILE A 298 7.49 6.77 14.46
C ILE A 298 6.33 6.03 13.73
N PRO A 299 5.47 5.30 14.45
CA PRO A 299 4.60 4.27 13.87
C PRO A 299 3.59 4.70 12.81
N THR A 300 3.18 5.97 12.81
CA THR A 300 2.08 6.49 11.97
C THR A 300 2.57 7.20 10.70
N TYR A 301 3.84 6.98 10.33
CA TYR A 301 4.51 7.66 9.22
C TYR A 301 5.16 6.67 8.27
N THR A 302 5.70 7.15 7.14
CA THR A 302 6.21 6.28 6.06
C THR A 302 7.73 6.24 6.00
N SER A 303 8.29 5.08 5.63
CA SER A 303 9.71 4.86 5.38
C SER A 303 9.88 3.64 4.47
N GLN A 304 11.02 3.60 3.77
CA GLN A 304 11.49 2.49 2.96
C GLN A 304 12.81 1.93 3.53
N GLY A 305 12.95 1.96 4.85
CA GLY A 305 14.17 1.59 5.58
C GLY A 305 14.39 0.08 5.74
N ASP A 306 13.39 -0.76 5.52
CA ASP A 306 13.47 -2.20 5.79
C ASP A 306 13.89 -3.02 4.55
N LEU A 307 14.29 -2.37 3.45
CA LEU A 307 14.63 -3.04 2.18
C LEU A 307 15.67 -4.16 2.36
N LYS A 308 16.87 -3.82 2.85
CA LYS A 308 17.92 -4.84 3.05
C LYS A 308 17.56 -5.82 4.16
N PHE A 309 16.73 -5.41 5.12
CA PHE A 309 16.26 -6.31 6.14
C PHE A 309 15.35 -7.40 5.54
N ALA A 310 14.39 -7.04 4.68
CA ALA A 310 13.55 -7.98 3.94
C ALA A 310 14.36 -8.94 3.06
N LEU A 311 15.42 -8.45 2.40
CA LEU A 311 16.28 -9.26 1.53
C LEU A 311 17.13 -10.28 2.30
N ASN A 312 17.50 -9.98 3.54
CA ASN A 312 18.46 -10.77 4.34
C ASN A 312 17.85 -11.36 5.63
N ALA A 313 16.52 -11.39 5.76
CA ALA A 313 15.84 -11.82 6.98
C ALA A 313 16.01 -13.33 7.24
N GLY A 314 16.47 -13.71 8.43
CA GLY A 314 16.69 -15.11 8.81
C GLY A 314 18.10 -15.60 8.53
N HIS A 315 18.58 -16.55 9.33
CA HIS A 315 19.91 -17.11 9.23
C HIS A 315 20.00 -18.18 8.13
N GLY A 316 21.18 -18.30 7.51
CA GLY A 316 21.42 -19.22 6.40
C GLY A 316 20.94 -18.71 5.03
N GLU A 317 21.15 -19.54 4.01
CA GLU A 317 20.92 -19.20 2.60
C GLU A 317 19.70 -19.96 2.05
N PHE A 318 18.74 -19.21 1.52
CA PHE A 318 17.53 -19.76 0.90
C PHE A 318 16.83 -18.70 0.05
N LEU A 319 15.94 -19.17 -0.84
CA LEU A 319 15.15 -18.32 -1.72
C LEU A 319 14.16 -17.46 -0.92
N ARG A 320 14.27 -16.15 -1.07
CA ARG A 320 13.28 -15.15 -0.65
C ARG A 320 12.80 -14.39 -1.87
N ILE A 321 11.48 -14.31 -2.04
CA ILE A 321 10.86 -13.47 -3.07
C ILE A 321 10.46 -12.16 -2.40
N VAL A 322 10.91 -11.02 -2.91
CA VAL A 322 10.60 -9.69 -2.36
C VAL A 322 10.05 -8.82 -3.48
N VAL A 323 8.78 -8.44 -3.36
CA VAL A 323 8.07 -7.62 -4.35
C VAL A 323 7.51 -6.35 -3.70
N ALA A 324 7.68 -5.20 -4.35
CA ALA A 324 7.30 -3.90 -3.82
C ALA A 324 6.36 -3.14 -4.77
N PRO A 325 5.03 -3.27 -4.59
CA PRO A 325 4.05 -2.49 -5.34
C PRO A 325 4.12 -1.00 -4.99
N GLY A 326 3.80 -0.12 -5.94
CA GLY A 326 3.86 1.34 -5.76
C GLY A 326 2.51 2.05 -5.67
N ASP A 327 1.40 1.37 -5.99
CA ASP A 327 0.04 1.87 -5.79
C ASP A 327 -0.94 0.71 -5.50
N ALA A 328 -2.22 1.02 -5.23
CA ALA A 328 -3.22 -0.01 -4.94
C ALA A 328 -3.46 -0.98 -6.11
N LYS A 329 -3.37 -0.53 -7.37
CA LYS A 329 -3.57 -1.43 -8.51
C LYS A 329 -2.46 -2.46 -8.57
N GLU A 330 -1.22 -2.02 -8.44
CA GLU A 330 -0.06 -2.90 -8.37
C GLU A 330 -0.09 -3.78 -7.12
N ALA A 331 -0.58 -3.26 -5.98
CA ALA A 331 -0.67 -4.03 -4.75
C ALA A 331 -1.61 -5.25 -4.91
N PHE A 332 -2.73 -5.09 -5.61
CA PHE A 332 -3.60 -6.21 -5.98
C PHE A 332 -2.88 -7.23 -6.87
N GLU A 333 -2.29 -6.76 -7.98
CA GLU A 333 -1.66 -7.62 -8.99
C GLU A 333 -0.43 -8.36 -8.44
N LYS A 334 0.44 -7.65 -7.72
CA LYS A 334 1.67 -8.19 -7.14
C LYS A 334 1.42 -9.08 -5.93
N THR A 335 0.30 -8.89 -5.20
CA THR A 335 -0.12 -9.87 -4.19
C THR A 335 -0.45 -11.22 -4.83
N ILE A 336 -1.18 -11.22 -5.95
CA ILE A 336 -1.48 -12.47 -6.68
C ILE A 336 -0.19 -13.15 -7.16
N GLU A 337 0.74 -12.37 -7.70
CA GLU A 337 2.06 -12.88 -8.10
C GLU A 337 2.85 -13.42 -6.90
N ALA A 338 2.77 -12.79 -5.73
CA ALA A 338 3.45 -13.25 -4.52
C ALA A 338 2.94 -14.63 -4.06
N PHE A 339 1.61 -14.84 -4.04
CA PHE A 339 1.02 -16.15 -3.73
C PHE A 339 1.41 -17.20 -4.79
N TYR A 340 1.32 -16.84 -6.06
CA TYR A 340 1.70 -17.72 -7.17
C TYR A 340 3.14 -18.22 -7.02
N LEU A 341 4.08 -17.31 -6.81
CA LEU A 341 5.49 -17.65 -6.67
C LEU A 341 5.76 -18.40 -5.36
N SER A 342 5.11 -18.03 -4.27
CA SER A 342 5.27 -18.72 -2.98
C SER A 342 4.90 -20.19 -3.08
N GLU A 343 3.72 -20.47 -3.65
CA GLU A 343 3.20 -21.82 -3.83
C GLU A 343 4.01 -22.62 -4.86
N LYS A 344 4.30 -22.03 -6.03
CA LYS A 344 5.02 -22.69 -7.11
C LYS A 344 6.47 -23.05 -6.74
N TYR A 345 7.15 -22.17 -6.01
CA TYR A 345 8.57 -22.34 -5.64
C TYR A 345 8.79 -22.79 -4.20
N ARG A 346 7.71 -23.01 -3.44
CA ARG A 346 7.81 -23.46 -2.05
C ARG A 346 8.76 -22.57 -1.23
N ALA A 347 8.46 -21.27 -1.26
CA ALA A 347 9.33 -20.22 -0.75
C ALA A 347 8.54 -19.11 -0.06
N VAL A 348 9.21 -18.34 0.80
CA VAL A 348 8.65 -17.13 1.38
C VAL A 348 8.56 -16.02 0.32
N SER A 349 7.38 -15.44 0.19
CA SER A 349 7.13 -14.24 -0.59
C SER A 349 6.80 -13.07 0.34
N ILE A 350 7.61 -12.01 0.28
CA ILE A 350 7.46 -10.80 1.06
C ILE A 350 6.91 -9.71 0.14
N ILE A 351 5.70 -9.26 0.44
CA ILE A 351 5.12 -8.06 -0.14
C ILE A 351 5.63 -6.88 0.68
N LEU A 352 6.53 -6.10 0.10
CA LEU A 352 7.20 -4.99 0.76
C LEU A 352 6.45 -3.68 0.43
N GLY A 353 5.56 -3.29 1.33
CA GLY A 353 4.84 -2.02 1.27
C GLY A 353 5.37 -1.01 2.29
N ASP A 354 4.69 0.12 2.42
CA ASP A 354 4.95 1.10 3.47
C ASP A 354 3.63 1.78 3.89
N LYS A 355 3.66 2.58 4.95
CA LYS A 355 2.48 3.32 5.43
C LYS A 355 1.81 4.16 4.34
N HIS A 356 2.59 4.76 3.44
CA HIS A 356 2.05 5.58 2.36
C HIS A 356 1.28 4.72 1.35
N LEU A 357 1.83 3.57 0.95
CA LEU A 357 1.12 2.60 0.13
C LEU A 357 -0.15 2.11 0.83
N GLY A 358 -0.01 1.58 2.05
CA GLY A 358 -1.07 0.84 2.73
C GLY A 358 -2.29 1.70 3.07
N GLU A 359 -2.08 2.94 3.50
CA GLU A 359 -3.17 3.79 4.01
C GLU A 359 -3.63 4.91 3.08
N SER A 360 -2.89 5.23 2.01
CA SER A 360 -3.42 6.16 1.00
C SER A 360 -4.51 5.47 0.20
N THR A 361 -5.47 6.24 -0.31
CA THR A 361 -6.54 5.74 -1.19
C THR A 361 -6.27 6.18 -2.62
N TYR A 362 -6.37 5.24 -3.55
CA TYR A 362 -6.00 5.42 -4.96
C TYR A 362 -7.21 5.22 -5.83
N SER A 363 -7.27 5.97 -6.92
CA SER A 363 -8.25 5.74 -7.98
C SER A 363 -7.60 5.27 -9.27
N PHE A 364 -8.31 4.36 -9.95
CA PHE A 364 -7.88 3.76 -11.20
C PHE A 364 -9.09 3.15 -11.91
N ASP A 365 -8.92 2.83 -13.19
CA ASP A 365 -10.01 2.38 -14.06
C ASP A 365 -10.39 0.92 -13.84
N SER A 366 -9.42 0.04 -13.64
CA SER A 366 -9.66 -1.40 -13.55
C SER A 366 -8.52 -2.15 -12.86
N PHE A 367 -8.87 -3.31 -12.33
CA PHE A 367 -7.92 -4.35 -11.99
C PHE A 367 -7.64 -5.25 -13.19
N LYS A 368 -6.43 -5.79 -13.27
CA LYS A 368 -6.12 -6.91 -14.14
C LYS A 368 -6.01 -8.18 -13.30
N LEU A 369 -6.94 -9.11 -13.50
CA LEU A 369 -6.84 -10.44 -12.93
C LEU A 369 -6.18 -11.38 -13.94
N ASP A 370 -5.02 -11.91 -13.60
CA ASP A 370 -4.32 -12.92 -14.39
C ASP A 370 -4.63 -14.32 -13.82
N SER A 371 -5.67 -14.96 -14.36
CA SER A 371 -6.12 -16.28 -13.88
C SER A 371 -5.07 -17.37 -14.03
N SER A 372 -4.08 -17.22 -14.92
CA SER A 372 -2.97 -18.17 -15.08
C SER A 372 -2.08 -18.25 -13.85
N LYS A 373 -2.17 -17.26 -12.95
CA LYS A 373 -1.42 -17.18 -11.69
C LYS A 373 -2.23 -17.64 -10.48
N ILE A 374 -3.46 -18.10 -10.69
CA ILE A 374 -4.27 -18.72 -9.63
C ILE A 374 -4.06 -20.23 -9.71
N LEU A 375 -3.21 -20.75 -8.84
CA LEU A 375 -2.98 -22.19 -8.77
C LEU A 375 -4.19 -22.90 -8.18
N GLU A 376 -4.38 -24.16 -8.54
CA GLU A 376 -5.30 -25.04 -7.83
C GLU A 376 -4.78 -25.38 -6.43
N LYS A 377 -5.70 -25.62 -5.49
CA LYS A 377 -5.32 -26.08 -4.14
C LYS A 377 -4.91 -27.54 -4.19
N ILE A 378 -3.79 -27.84 -3.55
CA ILE A 378 -3.38 -29.22 -3.31
C ILE A 378 -4.41 -29.87 -2.39
N LYS A 379 -4.79 -31.10 -2.69
CA LYS A 379 -5.70 -31.90 -1.87
C LYS A 379 -4.97 -33.14 -1.38
N PRO A 380 -5.30 -33.66 -0.19
CA PRO A 380 -4.81 -34.96 0.25
C PRO A 380 -5.14 -36.05 -0.78
N THR A 381 -4.22 -36.99 -0.99
CA THR A 381 -4.38 -38.06 -1.98
C THR A 381 -4.34 -39.45 -1.35
N ASN A 382 -5.12 -40.36 -1.93
CA ASN A 382 -5.21 -41.76 -1.49
C ASN A 382 -4.30 -42.70 -2.30
N LYS A 383 -3.50 -42.17 -3.25
CA LYS A 383 -2.54 -42.98 -4.00
C LYS A 383 -1.49 -43.56 -3.04
N LYS A 384 -1.04 -44.80 -3.26
CA LYS A 384 0.11 -45.39 -2.56
C LYS A 384 1.34 -45.28 -3.46
N MET A 385 2.38 -44.60 -2.98
CA MET A 385 3.69 -44.51 -3.64
C MET A 385 4.77 -44.22 -2.59
N ASP A 386 6.03 -44.49 -2.90
CA ASP A 386 7.14 -44.01 -2.09
C ASP A 386 7.27 -42.48 -2.24
N TYR A 387 6.88 -41.75 -1.20
CA TYR A 387 6.83 -40.29 -1.23
C TYR A 387 8.00 -39.68 -0.46
N LYS A 388 8.73 -38.82 -1.15
CA LYS A 388 9.87 -38.04 -0.63
C LYS A 388 9.47 -36.57 -0.51
N SER A 389 9.28 -36.08 0.73
CA SER A 389 8.87 -34.70 1.01
C SER A 389 9.80 -33.65 0.41
N TYR A 390 11.08 -34.01 0.29
CA TYR A 390 12.19 -33.17 -0.17
C TYR A 390 12.93 -33.79 -1.36
N LEU A 391 12.21 -34.53 -2.23
CA LEU A 391 12.75 -35.11 -3.46
C LEU A 391 13.64 -34.09 -4.20
N ILE A 392 14.87 -34.50 -4.52
CA ILE A 392 15.80 -33.69 -5.30
C ILE A 392 15.39 -33.78 -6.76
N THR A 393 15.08 -32.64 -7.35
CA THR A 393 14.63 -32.50 -8.73
C THR A 393 15.54 -31.54 -9.48
N GLU A 394 15.56 -31.61 -10.81
CA GLU A 394 16.41 -30.74 -11.65
C GLU A 394 16.12 -29.25 -11.47
N ASN A 395 14.88 -28.91 -11.11
CA ASN A 395 14.44 -27.54 -10.88
C ASN A 395 14.50 -27.13 -9.40
N GLY A 396 14.90 -28.04 -8.50
CA GLY A 396 14.99 -27.83 -7.05
C GLY A 396 13.65 -27.88 -6.31
N ILE A 397 12.52 -28.01 -7.00
CA ILE A 397 11.18 -27.94 -6.40
C ILE A 397 10.67 -29.36 -6.17
N SER A 398 10.45 -29.73 -4.90
CA SER A 398 9.84 -31.03 -4.56
C SER A 398 8.34 -31.02 -4.74
N PRO A 399 7.74 -32.15 -5.15
CA PRO A 399 6.29 -32.33 -5.04
C PRO A 399 5.86 -32.14 -3.58
N ARG A 400 4.66 -31.58 -3.39
CA ARG A 400 4.08 -31.31 -2.08
C ARG A 400 2.83 -32.14 -1.90
N ALA A 401 2.82 -32.97 -0.87
CA ALA A 401 1.63 -33.62 -0.33
C ALA A 401 1.26 -32.98 1.02
N LEU A 402 0.03 -33.24 1.46
CA LEU A 402 -0.53 -32.70 2.69
C LEU A 402 -0.77 -33.81 3.71
N PRO A 403 -0.72 -33.50 5.02
CA PRO A 403 -1.24 -34.38 6.06
C PRO A 403 -2.66 -34.87 5.73
N GLY A 404 -2.97 -36.12 6.10
CA GLY A 404 -4.20 -36.79 5.71
C GLY A 404 -4.15 -37.48 4.33
N SER A 405 -3.04 -37.36 3.60
CA SER A 405 -2.75 -38.25 2.45
C SER A 405 -2.28 -39.62 2.94
N ASN A 406 -2.27 -40.62 2.05
CA ASN A 406 -1.68 -41.95 2.31
C ASN A 406 -0.12 -41.95 2.36
N PHE A 407 0.51 -40.79 2.49
CA PHE A 407 1.96 -40.60 2.56
C PHE A 407 2.38 -40.13 3.94
N VAL A 408 3.62 -40.44 4.33
CA VAL A 408 4.25 -39.79 5.48
C VAL A 408 4.80 -38.45 5.01
N VAL A 409 4.12 -37.37 5.38
CA VAL A 409 4.58 -36.00 5.15
C VAL A 409 5.40 -35.56 6.37
N ARG A 410 6.61 -35.06 6.14
CA ARG A 410 7.50 -34.56 7.20
C ARG A 410 7.90 -33.12 6.92
N ALA A 411 8.05 -32.35 7.99
CA ALA A 411 8.70 -31.05 8.00
C ALA A 411 9.62 -30.99 9.23
N THR A 412 10.81 -30.45 9.07
CA THR A 412 11.80 -30.35 10.14
C THR A 412 12.59 -29.04 10.03
N SER A 413 13.08 -28.55 11.16
CA SER A 413 14.00 -27.41 11.24
C SER A 413 15.46 -27.81 11.05
N TYR A 414 15.76 -29.10 11.14
CA TYR A 414 17.11 -29.66 10.97
C TYR A 414 17.38 -29.95 9.48
N GLU A 415 18.64 -30.08 9.10
CA GLU A 415 18.97 -30.59 7.77
C GLU A 415 18.50 -32.04 7.60
N HIS A 416 18.15 -32.44 6.39
CA HIS A 416 17.41 -33.69 6.19
C HIS A 416 17.72 -34.39 4.87
N ASP A 417 17.37 -35.66 4.78
CA ASP A 417 17.35 -36.41 3.52
C ASP A 417 16.05 -36.16 2.72
N GLU A 418 15.89 -36.83 1.57
CA GLU A 418 14.72 -36.65 0.70
C GLU A 418 13.38 -37.02 1.38
N TYR A 419 13.41 -37.84 2.44
CA TYR A 419 12.25 -38.24 3.21
C TYR A 419 11.90 -37.25 4.34
N GLY A 420 12.79 -36.29 4.62
CA GLY A 420 12.66 -35.36 5.74
C GLY A 420 13.18 -35.94 7.07
N ILE A 421 14.04 -36.97 7.02
CA ILE A 421 14.71 -37.53 8.19
C ILE A 421 15.99 -36.73 8.42
N THR A 422 16.24 -36.36 9.68
CA THR A 422 17.38 -35.53 10.06
C THR A 422 18.71 -36.19 9.70
N THR A 423 19.69 -35.41 9.24
CA THR A 423 20.99 -35.93 8.83
C THR A 423 22.14 -34.97 9.15
N GLU A 424 23.30 -35.54 9.43
CA GLU A 424 24.59 -34.85 9.58
C GLU A 424 25.60 -35.30 8.51
N ASP A 425 25.16 -36.12 7.53
CA ASP A 425 26.02 -36.63 6.47
C ASP A 425 26.42 -35.51 5.49
N PRO A 426 27.71 -35.23 5.28
CA PRO A 426 28.17 -34.08 4.51
C PRO A 426 27.73 -34.12 3.04
N GLU A 427 27.60 -35.31 2.43
CA GLU A 427 27.20 -35.43 1.03
C GLU A 427 25.69 -35.21 0.86
N ILE A 428 24.86 -35.68 1.79
CA ILE A 428 23.43 -35.39 1.80
C ILE A 428 23.18 -33.90 2.05
N ILE A 429 23.86 -33.32 3.05
CA ILE A 429 23.78 -31.87 3.36
C ILE A 429 24.06 -31.05 2.10
N LYS A 430 25.19 -31.32 1.43
CA LYS A 430 25.59 -30.61 0.20
C LYS A 430 24.53 -30.72 -0.90
N LYS A 431 23.95 -31.91 -1.09
CA LYS A 431 22.88 -32.12 -2.08
C LYS A 431 21.62 -31.32 -1.76
N MET A 432 21.21 -31.25 -0.49
CA MET A 432 20.02 -30.49 -0.09
C MET A 432 20.20 -28.99 -0.14
N VAL A 433 21.36 -28.48 0.28
CA VAL A 433 21.72 -27.08 0.09
C VAL A 433 21.66 -26.73 -1.40
N ASN A 434 22.31 -27.52 -2.26
CA ASN A 434 22.29 -27.29 -3.71
C ASN A 434 20.88 -27.30 -4.29
N LYS A 435 20.01 -28.23 -3.84
CA LYS A 435 18.61 -28.29 -4.23
C LYS A 435 17.87 -26.99 -3.86
N ARG A 436 17.98 -26.52 -2.62
CA ARG A 436 17.30 -25.29 -2.17
C ARG A 436 17.81 -24.07 -2.95
N MET A 437 19.11 -24.00 -3.22
CA MET A 437 19.73 -22.93 -4.02
C MET A 437 19.34 -22.99 -5.50
N LYS A 438 19.13 -24.20 -6.06
CA LYS A 438 18.67 -24.38 -7.44
C LYS A 438 17.35 -23.66 -7.72
N LYS A 439 16.48 -23.53 -6.71
CA LYS A 439 15.22 -22.77 -6.82
C LYS A 439 15.45 -21.32 -7.25
N MET A 440 16.53 -20.69 -6.81
CA MET A 440 16.89 -19.30 -7.18
C MET A 440 17.23 -19.16 -8.66
N GLU A 441 17.83 -20.17 -9.28
CA GLU A 441 18.03 -20.20 -10.72
C GLU A 441 16.72 -20.44 -11.48
N THR A 442 15.91 -21.39 -11.00
CA THR A 442 14.65 -21.76 -11.63
C THR A 442 13.66 -20.60 -11.65
N ILE A 443 13.52 -19.86 -10.55
CA ILE A 443 12.60 -18.73 -10.46
C ILE A 443 13.03 -17.57 -11.38
N LYS A 444 14.34 -17.33 -11.56
CA LYS A 444 14.82 -16.29 -12.49
C LYS A 444 14.35 -16.54 -13.93
N LYS A 445 14.23 -17.80 -14.36
CA LYS A 445 13.68 -18.15 -15.69
C LYS A 445 12.20 -17.79 -15.82
N GLU A 446 11.44 -17.95 -14.76
CA GLU A 446 10.02 -17.58 -14.72
C GLU A 446 9.83 -16.07 -14.70
N MET A 447 10.63 -15.37 -13.89
CA MET A 447 10.57 -13.92 -13.77
C MET A 447 10.86 -13.18 -15.08
N LYS A 448 11.63 -13.77 -16.00
CA LYS A 448 11.80 -13.24 -17.37
C LYS A 448 10.49 -13.14 -18.17
N LYS A 449 9.46 -13.88 -17.77
CA LYS A 449 8.12 -13.87 -18.38
C LYS A 449 7.15 -12.96 -17.62
N MET A 450 7.62 -12.32 -16.56
CA MET A 450 6.82 -11.45 -15.69
C MET A 450 7.29 -10.00 -15.85
N GLU A 451 6.41 -9.06 -15.50
CA GLU A 451 6.80 -7.65 -15.42
C GLU A 451 7.53 -7.42 -14.08
N THR A 452 8.86 -7.46 -14.12
CA THR A 452 9.74 -7.33 -12.94
C THR A 452 10.14 -5.89 -12.62
N PHE A 453 10.03 -5.01 -13.60
CA PHE A 453 10.18 -3.56 -13.51
C PHE A 453 9.34 -2.92 -14.62
N LYS A 454 9.12 -1.61 -14.54
CA LYS A 454 8.38 -0.85 -15.54
C LYS A 454 9.01 0.51 -15.81
N VAL A 455 8.98 0.94 -17.06
CA VAL A 455 9.53 2.23 -17.49
C VAL A 455 8.40 3.17 -17.91
N TYR A 456 8.47 4.41 -17.42
CA TYR A 456 7.55 5.51 -17.70
C TYR A 456 8.31 6.68 -18.33
N GLY A 457 7.71 7.36 -19.32
CA GLY A 457 8.35 8.46 -20.04
C GLY A 457 9.40 8.00 -21.06
N LYS A 458 10.01 8.97 -21.77
CA LYS A 458 10.98 8.72 -22.87
C LYS A 458 12.25 9.59 -22.78
N GLY A 459 12.45 10.32 -21.67
CA GLY A 459 13.59 11.21 -21.50
C GLY A 459 14.95 10.51 -21.48
N LYS A 460 16.03 11.30 -21.62
CA LYS A 460 17.42 10.82 -21.69
C LYS A 460 18.02 10.56 -20.31
N ASN A 461 17.53 11.25 -19.27
CA ASN A 461 17.93 11.04 -17.88
C ASN A 461 17.02 9.98 -17.24
N LEU A 462 17.57 9.14 -16.37
CA LEU A 462 16.86 8.04 -15.74
C LEU A 462 16.68 8.29 -14.24
N ILE A 463 15.44 8.24 -13.78
CA ILE A 463 15.10 8.10 -12.36
C ILE A 463 14.84 6.63 -12.09
N ILE A 464 15.39 6.09 -11.01
CA ILE A 464 15.11 4.75 -10.52
C ILE A 464 14.53 4.85 -9.11
N GLY A 465 13.48 4.08 -8.87
CA GLY A 465 12.76 4.06 -7.61
C GLY A 465 11.91 2.81 -7.48
N TRP A 466 11.26 2.67 -6.34
CA TRP A 466 10.49 1.48 -5.98
C TRP A 466 9.43 1.83 -4.93
N GLY A 467 8.45 0.94 -4.75
CA GLY A 467 7.39 1.13 -3.76
C GLY A 467 6.63 2.45 -3.94
N SER A 468 6.17 3.03 -2.83
CA SER A 468 5.25 4.18 -2.83
C SER A 468 5.81 5.48 -3.41
N THR A 469 7.12 5.59 -3.63
CA THR A 469 7.73 6.75 -4.33
C THR A 469 7.21 6.90 -5.77
N LYS A 470 6.74 5.80 -6.38
CA LYS A 470 6.18 5.74 -7.74
C LYS A 470 5.26 6.92 -8.04
N GLY A 471 4.28 7.18 -7.17
CA GLY A 471 3.22 8.12 -7.48
C GLY A 471 3.73 9.55 -7.66
N ALA A 472 4.55 10.01 -6.72
CA ALA A 472 5.14 11.35 -6.77
C ALA A 472 6.11 11.50 -7.96
N ILE A 473 6.86 10.45 -8.30
CA ILE A 473 7.77 10.47 -9.46
C ILE A 473 6.98 10.58 -10.78
N ILE A 474 5.92 9.79 -10.94
CA ILE A 474 5.10 9.83 -12.17
C ILE A 474 4.43 11.19 -12.33
N ASP A 475 3.88 11.77 -11.25
CA ASP A 475 3.28 13.09 -11.33
C ASP A 475 4.35 14.19 -11.57
N ALA A 476 5.57 14.04 -11.05
CA ALA A 476 6.69 14.94 -11.35
C ALA A 476 7.14 14.86 -12.81
N LEU A 477 7.10 13.67 -13.44
CA LEU A 477 7.50 13.47 -14.83
C LEU A 477 6.68 14.32 -15.82
N LYS A 478 5.45 14.71 -15.46
CA LYS A 478 4.63 15.64 -16.26
C LYS A 478 5.32 16.99 -16.51
N LYS A 479 6.30 17.36 -15.66
CA LYS A 479 7.11 18.59 -15.80
C LYS A 479 8.59 18.33 -16.05
N LEU A 480 9.04 17.08 -16.00
CA LEU A 480 10.43 16.67 -16.21
C LEU A 480 10.55 15.92 -17.55
N GLU A 481 10.29 16.60 -18.67
CA GLU A 481 10.20 15.99 -20.01
C GLU A 481 11.49 15.27 -20.45
N ASP A 482 12.66 15.74 -19.99
CA ASP A 482 13.97 15.13 -20.24
C ASP A 482 14.26 13.88 -19.40
N PHE A 483 13.33 13.45 -18.56
CA PHE A 483 13.46 12.31 -17.67
C PHE A 483 12.54 11.14 -18.06
N ARG A 484 12.98 9.93 -17.73
CA ARG A 484 12.18 8.71 -17.70
C ARG A 484 12.36 8.05 -16.33
N PHE A 485 11.37 7.29 -15.90
CA PHE A 485 11.37 6.60 -14.60
C PHE A 485 11.35 5.10 -14.79
N LEU A 486 12.26 4.38 -14.14
CA LEU A 486 12.24 2.93 -14.01
C LEU A 486 11.83 2.56 -12.58
N GLN A 487 10.64 2.00 -12.46
CA GLN A 487 10.13 1.42 -11.22
C GLN A 487 10.57 -0.04 -11.13
N ILE A 488 11.25 -0.41 -10.06
CA ILE A 488 11.57 -1.81 -9.77
C ILE A 488 10.43 -2.43 -8.95
N TYR A 489 9.85 -3.54 -9.44
CA TYR A 489 8.86 -4.30 -8.68
C TYR A 489 9.50 -5.38 -7.82
N TYR A 490 10.42 -6.15 -8.39
CA TYR A 490 11.05 -7.26 -7.69
C TYR A 490 12.44 -6.88 -7.22
N LEU A 491 12.65 -6.96 -5.91
CA LEU A 491 13.92 -6.67 -5.25
C LEU A 491 14.71 -7.95 -5.00
N SER A 492 14.00 -9.09 -4.92
CA SER A 492 14.59 -10.42 -4.97
C SER A 492 13.60 -11.40 -5.61
N PRO A 493 14.04 -12.26 -6.54
CA PRO A 493 15.26 -12.13 -7.34
C PRO A 493 15.31 -10.80 -8.10
N PHE A 494 16.50 -10.19 -8.17
CA PHE A 494 16.69 -8.88 -8.78
C PHE A 494 16.71 -8.94 -10.32
N PRO A 495 16.06 -8.00 -11.04
CA PRO A 495 16.05 -7.98 -12.51
C PRO A 495 17.34 -7.34 -13.07
N ASN A 496 18.35 -8.15 -13.37
CA ASN A 496 19.64 -7.67 -13.89
C ASN A 496 19.52 -6.93 -15.24
N GLU A 497 18.43 -7.14 -15.97
CA GLU A 497 18.11 -6.47 -17.23
C GLU A 497 18.00 -4.94 -17.09
N ILE A 498 17.86 -4.40 -15.87
CA ILE A 498 17.85 -2.95 -15.67
C ILE A 498 19.20 -2.31 -16.01
N LYS A 499 20.30 -3.08 -16.01
CA LYS A 499 21.66 -2.61 -16.30
C LYS A 499 21.72 -1.83 -17.62
N LYS A 500 21.07 -2.33 -18.67
CA LYS A 500 21.03 -1.65 -19.98
C LYS A 500 20.36 -0.27 -19.92
N TYR A 501 19.40 -0.05 -19.01
CA TYR A 501 18.75 1.25 -18.88
C TYR A 501 19.64 2.26 -18.17
N ILE A 502 20.42 1.78 -17.19
CA ILE A 502 21.42 2.55 -16.45
C ILE A 502 22.54 3.00 -17.40
N GLU A 503 23.10 2.08 -18.18
CA GLU A 503 24.19 2.37 -19.12
C GLU A 503 23.76 3.28 -20.29
N ASN A 504 22.51 3.20 -20.74
CA ASN A 504 21.97 4.03 -21.82
C ASN A 504 21.34 5.36 -21.33
N ALA A 505 21.52 5.73 -20.07
CA ALA A 505 21.02 6.99 -19.54
C ALA A 505 22.12 8.05 -19.52
N LYS A 506 21.78 9.31 -19.82
CA LYS A 506 22.73 10.43 -19.71
C LYS A 506 23.17 10.64 -18.26
N ASN A 507 22.20 10.59 -17.34
CA ASN A 507 22.39 10.67 -15.90
C ASN A 507 21.40 9.71 -15.24
N VAL A 508 21.78 9.12 -14.11
CA VAL A 508 20.94 8.20 -13.34
C VAL A 508 20.75 8.74 -11.94
N PHE A 509 19.51 8.81 -11.47
CA PHE A 509 19.10 9.31 -10.17
C PHE A 509 18.35 8.22 -9.41
N ILE A 510 18.58 8.12 -8.11
CA ILE A 510 17.81 7.26 -7.21
C ILE A 510 16.91 8.13 -6.33
N ILE A 511 15.64 7.76 -6.25
CA ILE A 511 14.66 8.37 -5.33
C ILE A 511 14.15 7.29 -4.38
N GLU A 512 14.37 7.47 -3.09
CA GLU A 512 13.90 6.53 -2.06
C GLU A 512 13.69 7.19 -0.69
N ASN A 513 12.77 6.64 0.08
CA ASN A 513 12.41 7.11 1.42
C ASN A 513 13.26 6.46 2.52
N ASN A 514 14.60 6.54 2.42
CA ASN A 514 15.55 6.10 3.45
C ASN A 514 16.85 6.94 3.42
N ALA A 515 17.71 6.78 4.43
CA ALA A 515 18.85 7.67 4.65
C ALA A 515 20.15 7.26 3.91
N THR A 516 20.32 5.99 3.57
CA THR A 516 21.62 5.45 3.10
C THR A 516 21.60 4.99 1.65
N SER A 517 20.47 5.17 0.97
CA SER A 517 20.24 4.71 -0.38
C SER A 517 20.33 3.18 -0.53
N LEU A 518 19.44 2.48 0.17
CA LEU A 518 19.45 1.02 0.20
C LEU A 518 19.30 0.40 -1.19
N LEU A 519 18.47 0.98 -2.07
CA LEU A 519 18.28 0.46 -3.42
C LEU A 519 19.56 0.57 -4.26
N SER A 520 20.30 1.68 -4.16
CA SER A 520 21.58 1.81 -4.87
C SER A 520 22.58 0.73 -4.46
N ASN A 521 22.52 0.24 -3.22
CA ASN A 521 23.40 -0.83 -2.75
C ASN A 521 23.01 -2.16 -3.38
N VAL A 522 21.71 -2.45 -3.45
CA VAL A 522 21.17 -3.66 -4.09
C VAL A 522 21.48 -3.68 -5.60
N ILE A 523 21.36 -2.53 -6.27
CA ILE A 523 21.76 -2.38 -7.68
C ILE A 523 23.25 -2.68 -7.84
N ALA A 524 24.10 -2.07 -7.01
CA ALA A 524 25.55 -2.29 -7.08
C ALA A 524 25.92 -3.77 -6.88
N GLU A 525 25.29 -4.44 -5.91
CA GLU A 525 25.48 -5.87 -5.62
C GLU A 525 25.10 -6.77 -6.82
N ASN A 526 24.01 -6.46 -7.52
CA ASN A 526 23.47 -7.33 -8.55
C ASN A 526 24.00 -7.03 -9.97
N VAL A 527 24.32 -5.78 -10.28
CA VAL A 527 24.73 -5.37 -11.65
C VAL A 527 26.08 -4.64 -11.72
N GLY A 528 26.74 -4.41 -10.58
CA GLY A 528 28.08 -3.81 -10.52
C GLY A 528 28.13 -2.31 -10.76
N ILE A 529 26.99 -1.61 -10.70
CA ILE A 529 26.91 -0.16 -10.94
C ILE A 529 26.45 0.56 -9.68
N LYS A 530 27.26 1.50 -9.20
CA LYS A 530 26.91 2.39 -8.10
C LYS A 530 26.33 3.69 -8.65
N ILE A 531 25.17 4.09 -8.12
CA ILE A 531 24.51 5.34 -8.53
C ILE A 531 24.82 6.41 -7.50
N GLU A 532 25.40 7.52 -7.95
CA GLU A 532 25.86 8.60 -7.05
C GLU A 532 24.80 9.69 -6.84
N ASN A 533 23.96 9.98 -7.84
CA ASN A 533 22.92 10.98 -7.71
C ASN A 533 21.74 10.42 -6.91
N LYS A 534 21.65 10.83 -5.64
CA LYS A 534 20.68 10.32 -4.68
C LYS A 534 19.78 11.44 -4.19
N ILE A 535 18.48 11.21 -4.22
CA ILE A 535 17.46 12.10 -3.68
C ILE A 535 16.74 11.30 -2.60
N LEU A 536 17.12 11.57 -1.36
CA LEU A 536 16.77 10.77 -0.19
C LEU A 536 15.89 11.57 0.75
N LYS A 537 14.87 10.92 1.31
CA LYS A 537 13.98 11.53 2.31
C LYS A 537 13.69 10.57 3.46
N TYR A 538 13.89 11.05 4.68
CA TYR A 538 13.85 10.23 5.89
C TYR A 538 13.23 10.97 7.08
N ASP A 539 12.34 11.93 6.80
CA ASP A 539 11.60 12.72 7.79
C ASP A 539 10.23 12.10 8.17
N GLY A 540 9.96 10.88 7.70
CA GLY A 540 8.69 10.17 7.89
C GLY A 540 7.58 10.61 6.92
N ARG A 541 7.82 11.53 5.99
CA ARG A 541 6.83 11.99 5.01
C ARG A 541 7.10 11.46 3.61
N PRO A 542 6.04 11.18 2.83
CA PRO A 542 6.20 10.88 1.41
C PRO A 542 6.77 12.09 0.64
N PHE A 543 7.38 11.82 -0.51
CA PHE A 543 7.71 12.86 -1.47
C PHE A 543 6.45 13.50 -2.06
N THR A 544 6.56 14.78 -2.44
CA THR A 544 5.61 15.41 -3.37
C THR A 544 6.24 15.59 -4.75
N PRO A 545 5.43 15.72 -5.82
CA PRO A 545 5.95 15.99 -7.16
C PRO A 545 6.83 17.25 -7.22
N LYS A 546 6.39 18.34 -6.58
CA LYS A 546 7.16 19.60 -6.51
C LYS A 546 8.52 19.44 -5.83
N GLU A 547 8.58 18.65 -4.76
CA GLU A 547 9.84 18.37 -4.06
C GLU A 547 10.80 17.60 -4.96
N ILE A 548 10.31 16.57 -5.67
CA ILE A 548 11.11 15.79 -6.60
C ILE A 548 11.67 16.67 -7.72
N ILE A 549 10.84 17.51 -8.36
CA ILE A 549 11.28 18.43 -9.41
C ILE A 549 12.44 19.30 -8.91
N ARG A 550 12.25 19.94 -7.74
CA ARG A 550 13.26 20.82 -7.14
C ARG A 550 14.57 20.09 -6.86
N GLU A 551 14.52 18.90 -6.24
CA GLU A 551 15.73 18.17 -5.89
C GLU A 551 16.43 17.58 -7.12
N VAL A 552 15.69 17.09 -8.12
CA VAL A 552 16.25 16.60 -9.39
C VAL A 552 16.98 17.73 -10.11
N GLU A 553 16.36 18.90 -10.26
CA GLU A 553 16.99 20.06 -10.91
C GLU A 553 18.23 20.55 -10.16
N LYS A 554 18.20 20.50 -8.82
CA LYS A 554 19.34 20.88 -7.99
C LYS A 554 20.51 19.92 -8.14
N VAL A 555 20.24 18.60 -8.21
CA VAL A 555 21.28 17.59 -8.39
C VAL A 555 21.80 17.58 -9.82
N ALA A 556 20.94 17.79 -10.83
CA ALA A 556 21.34 17.84 -12.23
C ALA A 556 22.20 19.05 -12.62
N LYS A 557 22.21 20.11 -11.79
CA LYS A 557 23.06 21.31 -11.96
C LYS A 557 24.44 21.19 -11.31
N LYS A 558 24.65 20.18 -10.45
CA LYS A 558 25.97 19.84 -9.91
C LYS A 558 26.70 18.95 -10.90
#